data_AF-A0AAV6DM22-F1
#
_entry.id   AF-A0AAV6DM22-F1
#
_cell.length_a   1.000
_cell.length_b   1.000
_cell.length_c   1.000
_cell.angle_alpha   90.00
_cell.angle_beta   90.00
_cell.angle_gamma   90.00
#
_symmetry.space_group_name_H-M   'P 1'
#
loop_
_entity.id
_entity.type
_entity.pdbx_description
1 polymer ?
#
loop_
_entity_poly.entity_id
_entity_poly.type
_entity_poly.pdbx_seq_one_letter_code
_entity_poly.pdbx_strand_id
1 'polypeptide(L)'
;MTVEEALFAMVAAVAIALLFLGLADALEGDARARLRARRRALARGLALPPRAGSEAPRGPRPVGARGANREAASREAPALAAGGVDVAVGETAPAEAPPERRAPGRVSVVESPTPGPIEAPDWRDRVAALMRGREWGQARQAVEAALADGAMKPEVTEYLLDVCSIASARELWRLRRARRRGAGDDRSLQGALAMTRFLLDSPPAADLREDALGRAGRRLWRGQARIGLGRWRAGDFDTAVEALFGALGVPNLDDRRRALARDLLVRTLEDMAGQRLELIPQLLGEGDRAAALEQARGLSAHVRRAREEGIAPEDLAVAAARARQLLEHVEHSAVE
;
A
#
# COMPACT_ATOMS: atom_id res chain seq x y z
N MET A 1 1.77 24.08 -30.08
CA MET A 1 1.85 22.62 -29.94
C MET A 1 1.92 22.04 -31.33
N THR A 2 3.04 21.41 -31.67
CA THR A 2 3.22 20.84 -33.01
C THR A 2 2.54 19.47 -33.08
N VAL A 3 2.19 19.04 -34.30
CA VAL A 3 1.55 17.72 -34.52
C VAL A 3 2.41 16.57 -33.96
N GLU A 4 3.73 16.72 -33.99
CA GLU A 4 4.68 15.76 -33.43
C GLU A 4 4.60 15.65 -31.90
N GLU A 5 4.44 16.78 -31.18
CA GLU A 5 4.27 16.77 -29.72
C GLU A 5 2.96 16.09 -29.30
N ALA A 6 1.88 16.32 -30.05
CA ALA A 6 0.59 15.67 -29.80
C ALA A 6 0.67 14.15 -30.04
N LEU A 7 1.39 13.71 -31.07
CA LEU A 7 1.60 12.29 -31.36
C LEU A 7 2.42 11.62 -30.25
N PHE A 8 3.51 12.26 -29.80
CA PHE A 8 4.33 11.73 -28.69
C PHE A 8 3.54 11.62 -27.38
N ALA A 9 2.73 12.63 -27.05
CA ALA A 9 1.89 12.59 -25.86
C ALA A 9 0.85 11.46 -25.93
N MET A 10 0.26 11.22 -27.11
CA MET A 10 -0.70 10.14 -27.33
C MET A 10 -0.04 8.76 -27.19
N VAL A 11 1.12 8.55 -27.82
CA VAL A 11 1.86 7.28 -27.73
C VAL A 11 2.29 6.99 -26.30
N ALA A 12 2.77 8.01 -25.57
CA ALA A 12 3.12 7.87 -24.15
C ALA A 12 1.90 7.51 -23.28
N ALA A 13 0.74 8.12 -23.54
CA ALA A 13 -0.50 7.80 -22.83
C ALA A 13 -0.96 6.36 -23.09
N VAL A 14 -0.88 5.89 -24.35
CA VAL A 14 -1.21 4.51 -24.73
C VAL A 14 -0.24 3.52 -24.09
N ALA A 15 1.06 3.79 -24.11
CA ALA A 15 2.07 2.94 -23.48
C ALA A 15 1.85 2.83 -21.96
N ILE A 16 1.50 3.93 -21.29
CA ILE A 16 1.13 3.91 -19.87
C ILE A 16 -0.13 3.08 -19.65
N ALA A 17 -1.19 3.26 -20.46
CA ALA A 17 -2.43 2.50 -20.34
C ALA A 17 -2.20 0.98 -20.53
N LEU A 18 -1.40 0.59 -21.52
CA LEU A 18 -1.04 -0.81 -21.77
C LEU A 18 -0.20 -1.41 -20.66
N LEU A 19 0.72 -0.64 -20.06
CA LEU A 19 1.50 -1.08 -18.91
C LEU A 19 0.62 -1.25 -17.66
N PHE A 20 -0.47 -0.47 -17.54
CA PHE A 20 -1.48 -0.66 -16.50
C PHE A 20 -2.39 -1.87 -16.76
N LEU A 21 -2.77 -2.13 -18.01
CA LEU A 21 -3.56 -3.31 -18.39
C LEU A 21 -2.75 -4.61 -18.23
N GLY A 22 -1.50 -4.65 -18.72
CA GLY A 22 -0.64 -5.81 -18.58
C GLY A 22 -0.29 -6.15 -17.12
N LEU A 23 -0.22 -5.12 -16.25
CA LEU A 23 -0.07 -5.35 -14.81
C LEU A 23 -1.35 -5.93 -14.18
N ALA A 24 -2.52 -5.57 -14.68
CA ALA A 24 -3.79 -6.13 -14.21
C ALA A 24 -3.93 -7.61 -14.64
N ASP A 25 -3.58 -7.94 -15.89
CA ASP A 25 -3.62 -9.31 -16.41
C ASP A 25 -2.57 -10.22 -15.77
N ALA A 26 -1.36 -9.72 -15.53
CA ALA A 26 -0.33 -10.49 -14.82
C ALA A 26 -0.73 -10.81 -13.38
N LEU A 27 -1.46 -9.90 -12.72
CA LEU A 27 -2.01 -10.12 -11.38
C LEU A 27 -3.22 -11.08 -11.41
N GLU A 28 -4.07 -11.02 -12.44
CA GLU A 28 -5.19 -11.96 -12.60
C GLU A 28 -4.75 -13.38 -12.97
N GLY A 29 -3.73 -13.53 -13.82
CA GLY A 29 -3.20 -14.84 -14.24
C GLY A 29 -2.58 -15.62 -13.08
N ASP A 30 -1.74 -14.96 -12.28
CA ASP A 30 -1.07 -15.57 -11.13
C ASP A 30 -2.08 -15.83 -9.98
N ALA A 31 -3.06 -14.93 -9.79
CA ALA A 31 -4.15 -15.15 -8.83
C ALA A 31 -5.02 -16.36 -9.19
N ARG A 32 -5.40 -16.54 -10.46
CA ARG A 32 -6.21 -17.69 -10.91
C ARG A 32 -5.43 -19.01 -10.81
N ALA A 33 -4.12 -19.00 -11.08
CA ALA A 33 -3.26 -20.18 -10.92
C ALA A 33 -3.16 -20.61 -9.44
N ARG A 34 -2.93 -19.66 -8.53
CA ARG A 34 -2.86 -19.93 -7.08
C ARG A 34 -4.21 -20.34 -6.50
N LEU A 35 -5.33 -19.78 -6.96
CA LEU A 35 -6.68 -20.19 -6.57
C LEU A 35 -6.98 -21.65 -6.94
N ARG A 36 -6.57 -22.09 -8.13
CA ARG A 36 -6.70 -23.50 -8.55
C ARG A 36 -5.81 -24.43 -7.71
N ALA A 37 -4.59 -24.00 -7.39
CA ALA A 37 -3.69 -24.77 -6.53
C ALA A 37 -4.23 -24.90 -5.10
N ARG A 38 -4.75 -23.81 -4.53
CA ARG A 38 -5.31 -23.77 -3.16
C ARG A 38 -6.64 -24.52 -3.05
N ARG A 39 -7.54 -24.41 -4.05
CA ARG A 39 -8.75 -25.27 -4.12
C ARG A 39 -8.39 -26.76 -4.20
N ARG A 40 -7.36 -27.13 -4.97
CA ARG A 40 -6.87 -28.52 -5.03
C ARG A 40 -6.20 -28.99 -3.74
N ALA A 41 -5.61 -28.09 -2.97
CA ALA A 41 -5.03 -28.42 -1.67
C ALA A 41 -6.13 -28.59 -0.60
N LEU A 42 -7.14 -27.73 -0.59
CA LEU A 42 -8.29 -27.83 0.31
C LEU A 42 -9.18 -29.05 0.00
N ALA A 43 -9.40 -29.37 -1.28
CA ALA A 43 -10.10 -30.59 -1.67
C ALA A 43 -9.35 -31.88 -1.25
N ARG A 44 -8.01 -31.80 -1.13
CA ARG A 44 -7.18 -32.91 -0.61
C ARG A 44 -7.13 -32.96 0.91
N GLY A 45 -7.22 -31.82 1.60
CA GLY A 45 -7.27 -31.74 3.06
C GLY A 45 -8.64 -32.07 3.67
N LEU A 46 -9.72 -31.96 2.89
CA LEU A 46 -11.09 -32.34 3.30
C LEU A 46 -11.46 -33.78 2.94
N ALA A 47 -10.59 -34.51 2.21
CA ALA A 47 -10.73 -35.95 2.06
C ALA A 47 -10.29 -36.62 3.37
N LEU A 48 -11.25 -36.84 4.28
CA LEU A 48 -11.05 -37.69 5.45
C LEU A 48 -10.41 -39.02 4.98
N PRO A 49 -9.32 -39.48 5.60
CA PRO A 49 -8.82 -40.81 5.31
C PRO A 49 -9.93 -41.83 5.64
N PRO A 50 -10.15 -42.86 4.80
CA PRO A 50 -11.00 -43.96 5.19
C PRO A 50 -10.41 -44.58 6.46
N ARG A 51 -11.22 -44.58 7.51
CA ARG A 51 -10.89 -45.11 8.82
C ARG A 51 -10.73 -46.63 8.68
N ALA A 52 -9.51 -47.09 8.39
CA ALA A 52 -9.18 -48.51 8.41
C ALA A 52 -9.11 -48.97 9.86
N GLY A 53 -9.87 -50.02 10.14
CA GLY A 53 -10.15 -50.54 11.48
C GLY A 53 -8.94 -51.07 12.21
N SER A 54 -9.12 -51.06 13.53
CA SER A 54 -8.33 -51.73 14.55
C SER A 54 -8.25 -53.25 14.30
N GLU A 55 -7.04 -53.79 14.31
CA GLU A 55 -6.77 -55.15 14.80
C GLU A 55 -5.35 -55.22 15.38
N ALA A 56 -5.21 -55.97 16.47
CA ALA A 56 -4.13 -55.89 17.45
C ALA A 56 -2.99 -56.92 17.19
N PRO A 57 -2.11 -57.28 18.16
CA PRO A 57 -0.66 -57.20 18.01
C PRO A 57 0.04 -58.56 17.82
N ARG A 58 1.20 -58.59 17.16
CA ARG A 58 2.14 -59.73 17.20
C ARG A 58 3.61 -59.29 17.18
N GLY A 59 4.25 -59.43 18.34
CA GLY A 59 5.50 -60.16 18.59
C GLY A 59 6.83 -59.77 17.89
N PRO A 60 8.00 -60.16 18.46
CA PRO A 60 9.28 -59.51 18.20
C PRO A 60 10.33 -60.34 17.42
N ARG A 61 11.35 -59.62 16.91
CA ARG A 61 12.73 -60.02 16.52
C ARG A 61 12.92 -60.81 15.20
N PRO A 62 14.12 -60.76 14.54
CA PRO A 62 15.45 -60.60 15.14
C PRO A 62 16.48 -59.66 14.45
N VAL A 63 17.60 -59.58 15.18
CA VAL A 63 18.91 -58.96 14.96
C VAL A 63 19.74 -59.74 13.93
N GLY A 64 20.57 -59.02 13.16
CA GLY A 64 21.68 -59.57 12.36
C GLY A 64 22.18 -58.51 11.37
N ALA A 65 23.11 -57.63 11.74
CA ALA A 65 24.56 -57.83 11.73
C ALA A 65 25.23 -57.58 10.36
N ARG A 66 26.17 -56.62 10.39
CA ARG A 66 27.57 -56.75 9.93
C ARG A 66 27.98 -56.13 8.60
N GLY A 67 28.82 -55.09 8.74
CA GLY A 67 30.02 -54.81 7.93
C GLY A 67 29.79 -53.99 6.66
N ALA A 68 30.70 -53.14 6.19
CA ALA A 68 31.98 -52.64 6.67
C ALA A 68 32.39 -51.52 5.68
N ASN A 69 33.18 -50.55 6.16
CA ASN A 69 34.23 -49.81 5.45
C ASN A 69 33.98 -49.30 4.01
N ARG A 70 34.08 -47.97 3.81
CA ARG A 70 35.30 -47.39 3.21
C ARG A 70 35.40 -45.87 3.37
N GLU A 71 36.56 -45.48 3.83
CA GLU A 71 37.13 -44.14 3.82
C GLU A 71 37.38 -43.60 2.40
N ALA A 72 37.65 -42.30 2.39
CA ALA A 72 38.41 -41.51 1.41
C ALA A 72 37.67 -41.00 0.18
N ALA A 73 37.43 -39.68 0.13
CA ALA A 73 38.31 -38.81 -0.65
C ALA A 73 37.90 -37.33 -0.46
N SER A 74 38.86 -36.56 0.03
CA SER A 74 39.00 -35.12 -0.19
C SER A 74 38.94 -34.77 -1.67
N ARG A 75 38.31 -33.63 -2.00
CA ARG A 75 38.63 -32.72 -3.12
C ARG A 75 37.74 -31.48 -2.97
N GLU A 76 38.32 -30.40 -2.49
CA GLU A 76 38.82 -29.29 -3.31
C GLU A 76 37.69 -28.41 -3.87
N ALA A 77 37.56 -27.25 -3.23
CA ALA A 77 36.88 -26.09 -3.76
C ALA A 77 37.64 -25.52 -4.97
N PRO A 78 36.95 -24.81 -5.88
CA PRO A 78 37.59 -23.74 -6.62
C PRO A 78 36.98 -22.39 -6.26
N ALA A 79 37.86 -21.48 -5.86
CA ALA A 79 37.67 -20.05 -5.99
C ALA A 79 37.61 -19.66 -7.48
N LEU A 80 36.63 -18.85 -7.84
CA LEU A 80 36.56 -18.07 -9.09
C LEU A 80 36.44 -16.61 -8.64
N ALA A 81 37.55 -15.88 -8.56
CA ALA A 81 38.22 -15.19 -9.66
C ALA A 81 37.43 -13.95 -10.12
N ALA A 82 37.94 -12.81 -9.70
CA ALA A 82 37.60 -11.47 -10.13
C ALA A 82 37.83 -11.31 -11.64
N GLY A 83 36.85 -10.71 -12.31
CA GLY A 83 36.98 -10.20 -13.68
C GLY A 83 36.63 -8.72 -13.68
N GLY A 84 37.66 -7.88 -13.67
CA GLY A 84 37.55 -6.46 -13.94
C GLY A 84 37.18 -6.22 -15.40
N VAL A 85 36.37 -5.19 -15.63
CA VAL A 85 36.23 -4.57 -16.95
C VAL A 85 36.42 -3.08 -16.75
N ASP A 86 37.60 -2.62 -17.15
CA ASP A 86 37.89 -1.23 -17.48
C ASP A 86 37.07 -0.83 -18.71
N VAL A 87 36.31 0.26 -18.59
CA VAL A 87 35.96 1.09 -19.74
C VAL A 87 36.29 2.53 -19.37
N ALA A 88 37.49 2.93 -19.79
CA ALA A 88 37.83 4.33 -19.99
C ALA A 88 37.12 4.83 -21.25
N VAL A 89 36.28 5.85 -21.11
CA VAL A 89 36.00 6.81 -22.17
C VAL A 89 36.08 8.18 -21.52
N GLY A 90 37.21 8.84 -21.74
CA GLY A 90 37.31 10.28 -21.60
C GLY A 90 36.72 10.93 -22.85
N GLU A 91 35.93 11.98 -22.66
CA GLU A 91 35.88 13.04 -23.65
C GLU A 91 35.68 14.38 -22.92
N THR A 92 36.69 15.20 -23.11
CA THR A 92 36.88 16.57 -22.66
C THR A 92 35.85 17.51 -23.28
N ALA A 93 35.10 18.23 -22.45
CA ALA A 93 34.37 19.43 -22.87
C ALA A 93 35.23 20.68 -22.58
N PRO A 94 35.35 21.62 -23.54
CA PRO A 94 36.24 22.78 -23.42
C PRO A 94 35.72 23.83 -22.44
N ALA A 95 36.69 24.46 -21.77
CA ALA A 95 36.51 25.60 -20.88
C ALA A 95 35.97 26.81 -21.65
N GLU A 96 34.72 27.19 -21.36
CA GLU A 96 34.18 28.49 -21.76
C GLU A 96 34.63 29.60 -20.80
N ALA A 97 34.94 30.73 -21.41
CA ALA A 97 35.64 31.87 -20.87
C ALA A 97 34.89 32.62 -19.74
N PRO A 98 35.62 33.33 -18.86
CA PRO A 98 35.04 34.17 -17.83
C PRO A 98 34.30 35.38 -18.43
N PRO A 99 33.13 35.78 -17.90
CA PRO A 99 32.41 36.94 -18.41
C PRO A 99 33.13 38.24 -18.06
N GLU A 100 33.27 39.09 -19.07
CA GLU A 100 33.80 40.44 -18.99
C GLU A 100 33.04 41.30 -17.98
N ARG A 101 33.82 42.00 -17.13
CA ARG A 101 33.34 43.05 -16.24
C ARG A 101 32.86 44.25 -17.07
N ARG A 102 31.54 44.41 -17.20
CA ARG A 102 30.95 45.68 -17.62
C ARG A 102 30.94 46.68 -16.47
N ALA A 103 31.38 47.90 -16.78
CA ALA A 103 31.42 49.05 -15.89
C ALA A 103 30.02 49.42 -15.33
N PRO A 104 29.93 50.02 -14.12
CA PRO A 104 28.68 50.40 -13.51
C PRO A 104 28.06 51.60 -14.24
N GLY A 105 27.02 51.32 -15.04
CA GLY A 105 26.10 52.35 -15.52
C GLY A 105 25.24 52.86 -14.35
N ARG A 106 25.12 54.19 -14.26
CA ARG A 106 24.22 54.92 -13.33
C ARG A 106 22.87 54.21 -13.16
N VAL A 107 22.63 53.70 -11.96
CA VAL A 107 21.30 53.30 -11.52
C VAL A 107 20.52 54.58 -11.26
N SER A 108 19.63 54.94 -12.19
CA SER A 108 18.54 55.86 -11.88
C SER A 108 17.72 55.20 -10.77
N VAL A 109 17.63 55.89 -9.63
CA VAL A 109 16.71 55.56 -8.54
C VAL A 109 15.30 55.67 -9.10
N VAL A 110 14.79 54.55 -9.61
CA VAL A 110 13.35 54.36 -9.79
C VAL A 110 12.82 54.20 -8.37
N GLU A 111 12.09 55.21 -7.91
CA GLU A 111 11.29 55.13 -6.70
C GLU A 111 10.52 53.82 -6.74
N SER A 112 10.90 52.91 -5.84
CA SER A 112 10.19 51.65 -5.68
C SER A 112 8.76 52.01 -5.29
N PRO A 113 7.75 51.60 -6.06
CA PRO A 113 6.37 51.86 -5.69
C PRO A 113 6.16 51.26 -4.30
N THR A 114 5.73 52.10 -3.36
CA THR A 114 5.36 51.69 -2.02
C THR A 114 4.46 50.46 -2.16
N PRO A 115 4.85 49.28 -1.65
CA PRO A 115 3.99 48.12 -1.74
C PRO A 115 2.71 48.49 -1.00
N GLY A 116 1.60 48.53 -1.74
CA GLY A 116 0.27 48.61 -1.14
C GLY A 116 0.12 47.50 -0.10
N PRO A 117 -0.84 47.62 0.83
CA PRO A 117 -1.06 46.60 1.84
C PRO A 117 -1.14 45.23 1.15
N ILE A 118 -0.17 44.36 1.43
CA ILE A 118 -0.19 42.98 0.96
C ILE A 118 -1.42 42.39 1.64
N GLU A 119 -2.55 42.36 0.92
CA GLU A 119 -3.72 41.62 1.33
C GLU A 119 -3.22 40.22 1.70
N ALA A 120 -3.42 39.83 2.96
CA ALA A 120 -2.97 38.54 3.44
C ALA A 120 -3.41 37.48 2.42
N PRO A 121 -2.52 36.56 2.00
CA PRO A 121 -2.87 35.59 0.97
C PRO A 121 -4.18 34.94 1.33
N ASP A 122 -5.12 34.97 0.39
CA ASP A 122 -6.44 34.34 0.53
C ASP A 122 -6.22 32.97 1.18
N TRP A 123 -6.93 32.70 2.27
CA TRP A 123 -6.66 31.53 3.13
C TRP A 123 -6.65 30.24 2.30
N ARG A 124 -7.40 30.20 1.20
CA ARG A 124 -7.39 29.10 0.20
C ARG A 124 -5.99 28.86 -0.40
N ASP A 125 -5.26 29.92 -0.73
CA ASP A 125 -3.94 29.87 -1.35
C ASP A 125 -2.89 29.48 -0.31
N ARG A 126 -3.06 29.93 0.93
CA ARG A 126 -2.28 29.44 2.07
C ARG A 126 -2.48 27.94 2.30
N VAL A 127 -3.71 27.45 2.31
CA VAL A 127 -4.02 26.02 2.42
C VAL A 127 -3.39 25.25 1.26
N ALA A 128 -3.55 25.72 0.02
CA ALA A 128 -2.95 25.09 -1.15
C ALA A 128 -1.41 25.09 -1.09
N ALA A 129 -0.79 26.12 -0.52
CA ALA A 129 0.66 26.15 -0.28
C ALA A 129 1.09 25.11 0.77
N LEU A 130 0.38 25.01 1.90
CA LEU A 130 0.64 24.01 2.94
C LEU A 130 0.50 22.58 2.38
N MET A 131 -0.55 22.30 1.60
CA MET A 131 -0.74 21.00 0.94
C MET A 131 0.41 20.67 -0.03
N ARG A 132 0.85 21.63 -0.83
CA ARG A 132 2.02 21.46 -1.73
C ARG A 132 3.32 21.26 -0.96
N GLY A 133 3.45 21.89 0.21
CA GLY A 133 4.54 21.73 1.18
C GLY A 133 4.49 20.44 1.99
N ARG A 134 3.39 19.66 1.91
CA ARG A 134 3.12 18.44 2.69
C ARG A 134 2.86 18.69 4.17
N GLU A 135 2.47 19.91 4.53
CA GLU A 135 2.12 20.31 5.89
C GLU A 135 0.63 19.99 6.15
N TRP A 136 0.28 18.71 6.03
CA TRP A 136 -1.11 18.23 6.00
C TRP A 136 -1.89 18.58 7.27
N GLY A 137 -1.25 18.54 8.43
CA GLY A 137 -1.88 18.91 9.70
C GLY A 137 -2.26 20.39 9.76
N GLN A 138 -1.36 21.29 9.36
CA GLN A 138 -1.63 22.72 9.32
C GLN A 138 -2.66 23.07 8.24
N ALA A 139 -2.55 22.44 7.07
CA ALA A 139 -3.57 22.58 6.03
C ALA A 139 -4.95 22.18 6.56
N ARG A 140 -5.03 21.10 7.37
CA ARG A 140 -6.30 20.61 7.92
C ARG A 140 -6.90 21.60 8.91
N GLN A 141 -6.09 22.08 9.85
CA GLN A 141 -6.53 23.08 10.83
C GLN A 141 -7.05 24.35 10.14
N ALA A 142 -6.39 24.80 9.08
CA ALA A 142 -6.83 25.96 8.31
C ALA A 142 -8.17 25.73 7.57
N VAL A 143 -8.40 24.53 7.02
CA VAL A 143 -9.70 24.18 6.41
C VAL A 143 -10.78 24.03 7.48
N GLU A 144 -10.48 23.43 8.64
CA GLU A 144 -11.41 23.32 9.77
C GLU A 144 -11.85 24.70 10.27
N ALA A 145 -10.92 25.65 10.39
CA ALA A 145 -11.24 27.04 10.72
C ALA A 145 -12.15 27.68 9.65
N ALA A 146 -11.83 27.52 8.37
CA ALA A 146 -12.64 28.05 7.28
C ALA A 146 -14.05 27.42 7.19
N LEU A 147 -14.20 26.15 7.57
CA LEU A 147 -15.50 25.49 7.71
C LEU A 147 -16.29 26.08 8.87
N ALA A 148 -15.65 26.28 10.03
CA ALA A 148 -16.29 26.87 11.20
C ALA A 148 -16.77 28.31 10.94
N ASP A 149 -16.01 29.07 10.17
CA ASP A 149 -16.32 30.47 9.81
C ASP A 149 -17.32 30.57 8.64
N GLY A 150 -17.77 29.45 8.06
CA GLY A 150 -18.67 29.44 6.90
C GLY A 150 -18.04 29.98 5.60
N ALA A 151 -16.71 30.11 5.57
CA ALA A 151 -15.97 30.61 4.41
C ALA A 151 -15.82 29.56 3.29
N MET A 152 -16.05 28.28 3.62
CA MET A 152 -15.95 27.15 2.69
C MET A 152 -17.19 27.02 1.80
N LYS A 153 -16.97 27.24 0.49
CA LYS A 153 -17.98 27.08 -0.57
C LYS A 153 -17.64 25.88 -1.45
N PRO A 154 -18.61 25.32 -2.21
CA PRO A 154 -18.36 24.17 -3.09
C PRO A 154 -17.22 24.40 -4.08
N GLU A 155 -17.08 25.59 -4.65
CA GLU A 155 -16.01 25.91 -5.62
C GLU A 155 -14.63 25.85 -4.97
N VAL A 156 -14.53 26.26 -3.70
CA VAL A 156 -13.28 26.19 -2.93
C VAL A 156 -12.95 24.74 -2.59
N THR A 157 -13.94 23.95 -2.21
CA THR A 157 -13.78 22.51 -1.97
C THR A 157 -13.31 21.79 -3.24
N GLU A 158 -13.91 22.07 -4.40
CA GLU A 158 -13.48 21.49 -5.68
C GLU A 158 -12.03 21.85 -5.99
N TYR A 159 -11.65 23.12 -5.83
CA TYR A 159 -10.27 23.57 -6.01
C TYR A 159 -9.28 22.82 -5.09
N LEU A 160 -9.60 22.70 -3.80
CA LEU A 160 -8.73 22.01 -2.84
C LEU A 160 -8.66 20.49 -3.11
N LEU A 161 -9.74 19.88 -3.59
CA LEU A 161 -9.75 18.49 -4.04
C LEU A 161 -8.82 18.30 -5.24
N ASP A 162 -8.78 19.24 -6.18
CA ASP A 162 -7.86 19.21 -7.32
C ASP A 162 -6.39 19.36 -6.87
N VAL A 163 -6.12 20.23 -5.90
CA VAL A 163 -4.78 20.35 -5.28
C VAL A 163 -4.37 19.03 -4.61
N CYS A 164 -5.25 18.42 -3.81
CA CYS A 164 -4.99 17.12 -3.17
C CYS A 164 -4.76 16.00 -4.19
N SER A 165 -5.51 16.05 -5.28
CA SER A 165 -5.42 15.12 -6.40
C SER A 165 -4.06 15.18 -7.11
N ILE A 166 -3.52 16.38 -7.32
CA ILE A 166 -2.17 16.59 -7.88
C ILE A 166 -1.11 16.12 -6.89
N ALA A 167 -1.23 16.50 -5.61
CA ALA A 167 -0.28 16.12 -4.58
C ALA A 167 -0.22 14.59 -4.39
N SER A 168 -1.38 13.93 -4.32
CA SER A 168 -1.47 12.46 -4.21
C SER A 168 -0.82 11.75 -5.40
N ALA A 169 -1.02 12.25 -6.63
CA ALA A 169 -0.37 11.70 -7.81
C ALA A 169 1.16 11.82 -7.74
N ARG A 170 1.66 12.97 -7.27
CA ARG A 170 3.09 13.22 -7.06
C ARG A 170 3.67 12.29 -5.99
N GLU A 171 2.99 12.13 -4.86
CA GLU A 171 3.43 11.24 -3.78
C GLU A 171 3.39 9.76 -4.20
N LEU A 172 2.38 9.33 -4.95
CA LEU A 172 2.34 8.00 -5.55
C LEU A 172 3.53 7.73 -6.47
N TRP A 173 3.89 8.71 -7.31
CA TRP A 173 5.06 8.58 -8.19
C TRP A 173 6.37 8.52 -7.40
N ARG A 174 6.52 9.39 -6.38
CA ARG A 174 7.68 9.38 -5.47
C ARG A 174 7.80 8.05 -4.74
N LEU A 175 6.71 7.54 -4.16
CA LEU A 175 6.68 6.25 -3.45
C LEU A 175 7.05 5.10 -4.39
N ARG A 176 6.53 5.09 -5.63
CA ARG A 176 6.91 4.08 -6.63
C ARG A 176 8.40 4.15 -6.96
N ARG A 177 8.97 5.35 -7.08
CA ARG A 177 10.40 5.54 -7.37
C ARG A 177 11.27 5.15 -6.18
N ALA A 178 10.84 5.49 -4.97
CA ALA A 178 11.55 5.19 -3.74
C ALA A 178 11.57 3.66 -3.49
N ARG A 179 10.43 2.97 -3.64
CA ARG A 179 10.34 1.51 -3.46
C ARG A 179 11.28 0.71 -4.36
N ARG A 180 11.58 1.18 -5.58
CA ARG A 180 12.60 0.57 -6.46
C ARG A 180 14.01 0.61 -5.85
N ARG A 181 14.25 1.48 -4.87
CA ARG A 181 15.51 1.66 -4.17
C ARG A 181 15.48 1.10 -2.74
N GLY A 182 14.43 0.35 -2.38
CA GLY A 182 14.28 -0.22 -1.03
C GLY A 182 13.93 0.79 0.07
N ALA A 183 13.68 2.06 -0.25
CA ALA A 183 13.26 3.08 0.72
C ALA A 183 11.84 3.53 0.37
N GLY A 184 10.90 3.59 1.32
CA GLY A 184 9.55 4.03 0.98
C GLY A 184 8.73 4.41 2.19
N ASP A 185 8.56 5.71 2.42
CA ASP A 185 7.63 6.25 3.39
C ASP A 185 6.35 6.71 2.69
N ASP A 186 5.20 6.19 3.14
CA ASP A 186 3.88 6.53 2.63
C ASP A 186 3.15 7.59 3.48
N ARG A 187 3.73 8.10 4.57
CA ARG A 187 3.11 9.13 5.44
C ARG A 187 2.61 10.34 4.66
N SER A 188 3.42 10.85 3.72
CA SER A 188 3.03 12.01 2.92
C SER A 188 1.84 11.71 2.02
N LEU A 189 1.79 10.49 1.44
CA LEU A 189 0.65 10.04 0.66
C LEU A 189 -0.59 9.85 1.54
N GLN A 190 -0.44 9.24 2.72
CA GLN A 190 -1.53 9.08 3.69
C GLN A 190 -2.11 10.44 4.10
N GLY A 191 -1.28 11.45 4.36
CA GLY A 191 -1.74 12.80 4.66
C GLY A 191 -2.56 13.43 3.53
N ALA A 192 -2.12 13.26 2.27
CA ALA A 192 -2.86 13.74 1.10
C ALA A 192 -4.23 13.03 0.94
N LEU A 193 -4.26 11.71 1.17
CA LEU A 193 -5.50 10.92 1.08
C LEU A 193 -6.45 11.23 2.23
N ALA A 194 -5.94 11.42 3.45
CA ALA A 194 -6.73 11.82 4.61
C ALA A 194 -7.34 13.21 4.41
N MET A 195 -6.58 14.16 3.86
CA MET A 195 -7.11 15.47 3.48
C MET A 195 -8.19 15.35 2.39
N THR A 196 -7.96 14.55 1.36
CA THR A 196 -8.96 14.31 0.30
C THR A 196 -10.25 13.76 0.89
N ARG A 197 -10.15 12.79 1.81
CA ARG A 197 -11.30 12.20 2.49
C ARG A 197 -12.03 13.25 3.34
N PHE A 198 -11.29 14.02 4.12
CA PHE A 198 -11.85 15.10 4.94
C PHE A 198 -12.63 16.12 4.10
N LEU A 199 -12.10 16.54 2.95
CA LEU A 199 -12.80 17.43 2.03
C LEU A 199 -14.05 16.79 1.44
N LEU A 200 -13.99 15.50 1.05
CA LEU A 200 -15.15 14.77 0.52
C LEU A 200 -16.26 14.54 1.55
N ASP A 201 -15.92 14.43 2.84
CA ASP A 201 -16.88 14.26 3.93
C ASP A 201 -17.42 15.61 4.44
N SER A 202 -16.89 16.74 3.97
CA SER A 202 -17.30 18.08 4.43
C SER A 202 -18.67 18.49 3.85
N PRO A 203 -19.46 19.31 4.56
CA PRO A 203 -20.79 19.73 4.08
C PRO A 203 -20.81 20.35 2.67
N PRO A 204 -19.87 21.24 2.29
CA PRO A 204 -19.84 21.82 0.95
C PRO A 204 -19.57 20.80 -0.17
N ALA A 205 -19.12 19.58 0.16
CA ALA A 205 -18.94 18.52 -0.81
C ALA A 205 -20.27 17.96 -1.34
N ALA A 206 -21.37 18.13 -0.59
CA ALA A 206 -22.69 17.66 -0.99
C ALA A 206 -23.21 18.37 -2.25
N ASP A 207 -22.82 19.62 -2.46
CA ASP A 207 -23.23 20.45 -3.59
C ASP A 207 -22.26 20.37 -4.79
N LEU A 208 -21.24 19.51 -4.70
CA LEU A 208 -20.28 19.32 -5.79
C LEU A 208 -20.91 18.58 -6.98
N ARG A 209 -20.40 18.90 -8.16
CA ARG A 209 -20.71 18.14 -9.38
C ARG A 209 -20.30 16.68 -9.21
N GLU A 210 -21.15 15.76 -9.67
CA GLU A 210 -20.92 14.32 -9.60
C GLU A 210 -19.58 13.91 -10.26
N ASP A 211 -19.20 14.57 -11.36
CA ASP A 211 -17.91 14.36 -12.01
C ASP A 211 -16.72 14.66 -11.10
N ALA A 212 -16.80 15.74 -10.31
CA ALA A 212 -15.73 16.17 -9.39
C ALA A 212 -15.59 15.16 -8.24
N LEU A 213 -16.71 14.78 -7.63
CA LEU A 213 -16.78 13.72 -6.62
C LEU A 213 -16.21 12.40 -7.14
N GLY A 214 -16.61 12.00 -8.35
CA GLY A 214 -16.13 10.78 -9.00
C GLY A 214 -14.62 10.83 -9.29
N ARG A 215 -14.07 11.96 -9.75
CA ARG A 215 -12.62 12.11 -9.97
C ARG A 215 -11.83 11.99 -8.67
N ALA A 216 -12.26 12.69 -7.62
CA ALA A 216 -11.62 12.66 -6.31
C ALA A 216 -11.71 11.28 -5.66
N GLY A 217 -12.90 10.67 -5.66
CA GLY A 217 -13.14 9.31 -5.15
C GLY A 217 -12.28 8.26 -5.86
N ARG A 218 -12.20 8.29 -7.20
CA ARG A 218 -11.32 7.37 -7.96
C ARG A 218 -9.85 7.50 -7.57
N ARG A 219 -9.37 8.72 -7.29
CA ARG A 219 -7.99 8.95 -6.89
C ARG A 219 -7.74 8.50 -5.45
N LEU A 220 -8.68 8.79 -4.55
CA LEU A 220 -8.66 8.31 -3.17
C LEU A 220 -8.58 6.78 -3.12
N TRP A 221 -9.48 6.10 -3.83
CA TRP A 221 -9.49 4.64 -3.95
C TRP A 221 -8.15 4.10 -4.47
N ARG A 222 -7.61 4.67 -5.55
CA ARG A 222 -6.31 4.23 -6.11
C ARG A 222 -5.16 4.42 -5.14
N GLY A 223 -5.16 5.50 -4.37
CA GLY A 223 -4.16 5.77 -3.34
C GLY A 223 -4.22 4.71 -2.24
N GLN A 224 -5.41 4.51 -1.68
CA GLN A 224 -5.67 3.54 -0.62
C GLN A 224 -5.35 2.10 -1.04
N ALA A 225 -5.84 1.65 -2.19
CA ALA A 225 -5.54 0.32 -2.72
C ALA A 225 -4.04 0.09 -2.97
N ARG A 226 -3.29 1.12 -3.35
CA ARG A 226 -1.83 1.03 -3.53
C ARG A 226 -1.06 0.99 -2.22
N ILE A 227 -1.52 1.69 -1.19
CA ILE A 227 -0.96 1.57 0.16
C ILE A 227 -1.23 0.14 0.64
N GLY A 228 -2.49 -0.30 0.60
CA GLY A 228 -2.90 -1.65 1.00
C GLY A 228 -2.07 -2.74 0.34
N LEU A 229 -2.00 -2.74 -1.00
CA LEU A 229 -1.20 -3.72 -1.74
C LEU A 229 0.31 -3.62 -1.45
N GLY A 230 0.83 -2.42 -1.24
CA GLY A 230 2.23 -2.22 -0.89
C GLY A 230 2.58 -2.78 0.48
N ARG A 231 1.70 -2.56 1.46
CA ARG A 231 1.84 -3.02 2.85
C ARG A 231 1.63 -4.53 2.97
N TRP A 232 0.64 -5.08 2.26
CA TRP A 232 0.43 -6.52 2.13
C TRP A 232 1.68 -7.24 1.59
N ARG A 233 2.32 -6.70 0.54
CA ARG A 233 3.59 -7.25 0.02
C ARG A 233 4.76 -7.18 0.99
N ALA A 234 4.73 -6.22 1.92
CA ALA A 234 5.76 -6.07 2.94
C ALA A 234 5.48 -6.91 4.21
N GLY A 235 4.37 -7.65 4.26
CA GLY A 235 3.94 -8.40 5.45
C GLY A 235 3.35 -7.54 6.57
N ASP A 236 3.14 -6.25 6.33
CA ASP A 236 2.51 -5.31 7.25
C ASP A 236 0.99 -5.35 7.05
N PHE A 237 0.38 -6.43 7.54
CA PHE A 237 -1.03 -6.72 7.25
C PHE A 237 -1.99 -5.78 7.99
N ASP A 238 -1.67 -5.31 9.19
CA ASP A 238 -2.51 -4.37 9.92
C ASP A 238 -2.69 -3.06 9.15
N THR A 239 -1.60 -2.46 8.70
CA THR A 239 -1.66 -1.25 7.87
C THR A 239 -2.31 -1.54 6.52
N ALA A 240 -2.12 -2.74 5.96
CA ALA A 240 -2.74 -3.13 4.70
C ALA A 240 -4.28 -3.20 4.80
N VAL A 241 -4.78 -3.82 5.87
CA VAL A 241 -6.22 -3.96 6.14
C VAL A 241 -6.88 -2.58 6.27
N GLU A 242 -6.29 -1.68 7.06
CA GLU A 242 -6.85 -0.34 7.26
C GLU A 242 -6.90 0.47 5.95
N ALA A 243 -5.87 0.40 5.13
CA ALA A 243 -5.88 1.03 3.81
C ALA A 243 -6.96 0.42 2.89
N LEU A 244 -7.18 -0.89 2.94
CA LEU A 244 -8.20 -1.55 2.12
C LEU A 244 -9.64 -1.24 2.59
N PHE A 245 -9.86 -1.10 3.90
CA PHE A 245 -11.11 -0.53 4.42
C PHE A 245 -11.30 0.91 3.96
N GLY A 246 -10.25 1.72 4.00
CA GLY A 246 -10.27 3.08 3.45
C GLY A 246 -10.61 3.13 1.96
N ALA A 247 -10.21 2.12 1.19
CA ALA A 247 -10.59 1.97 -0.23
C ALA A 247 -12.06 1.57 -0.39
N LEU A 248 -12.59 0.68 0.45
CA LEU A 248 -14.00 0.26 0.41
C LEU A 248 -14.97 1.37 0.81
N GLY A 249 -14.58 2.20 1.78
CA GLY A 249 -15.40 3.30 2.27
C GLY A 249 -15.52 4.50 1.31
N VAL A 250 -14.86 4.48 0.14
CA VAL A 250 -14.95 5.58 -0.84
C VAL A 250 -16.38 5.65 -1.42
N PRO A 251 -17.05 6.82 -1.36
CA PRO A 251 -18.40 6.97 -1.90
C PRO A 251 -18.42 6.81 -3.42
N ASN A 252 -19.56 6.37 -3.96
CA ASN A 252 -19.82 6.23 -5.40
C ASN A 252 -18.77 5.37 -6.14
N LEU A 253 -18.23 4.36 -5.44
CA LEU A 253 -17.31 3.40 -6.03
C LEU A 253 -18.06 2.41 -6.93
N ASP A 254 -17.60 2.25 -8.18
CA ASP A 254 -18.16 1.24 -9.08
C ASP A 254 -17.92 -0.19 -8.57
N ASP A 255 -18.82 -1.09 -8.97
CA ASP A 255 -18.82 -2.48 -8.48
C ASP A 255 -17.53 -3.22 -8.77
N ARG A 256 -16.87 -2.93 -9.90
CA ARG A 256 -15.59 -3.56 -10.24
C ARG A 256 -14.51 -3.17 -9.24
N ARG A 257 -14.37 -1.88 -8.92
CA ARG A 257 -13.39 -1.41 -7.92
C ARG A 257 -13.72 -1.88 -6.52
N ARG A 258 -15.01 -1.94 -6.16
CA ARG A 258 -15.47 -2.49 -4.89
C ARG A 258 -15.13 -3.97 -4.77
N ALA A 259 -15.42 -4.77 -5.80
CA ALA A 259 -15.09 -6.20 -5.83
C ALA A 259 -13.58 -6.44 -5.69
N LEU A 260 -12.74 -5.67 -6.38
CA LEU A 260 -11.28 -5.76 -6.25
C LEU A 260 -10.80 -5.45 -4.82
N ALA A 261 -11.33 -4.40 -4.18
CA ALA A 261 -10.97 -4.06 -2.81
C ALA A 261 -11.42 -5.14 -1.81
N ARG A 262 -12.60 -5.74 -2.01
CA ARG A 262 -13.10 -6.87 -1.21
C ARG A 262 -12.21 -8.10 -1.34
N ASP A 263 -11.87 -8.52 -2.56
CA ASP A 263 -10.98 -9.68 -2.79
C ASP A 263 -9.60 -9.46 -2.16
N LEU A 264 -9.01 -8.27 -2.30
CA LEU A 264 -7.73 -7.95 -1.66
C LEU A 264 -7.84 -7.95 -0.13
N LEU A 265 -8.94 -7.44 0.44
CA LEU A 265 -9.15 -7.40 1.88
C LEU A 265 -9.29 -8.82 2.45
N VAL A 266 -10.11 -9.67 1.81
CA VAL A 266 -10.27 -11.07 2.22
C VAL A 266 -8.92 -11.79 2.24
N ARG A 267 -8.11 -11.67 1.17
CA ARG A 267 -6.77 -12.27 1.12
C ARG A 267 -5.85 -11.75 2.21
N THR A 268 -5.87 -10.44 2.44
CA THR A 268 -5.06 -9.81 3.49
C THR A 268 -5.43 -10.37 4.87
N LEU A 269 -6.73 -10.57 5.16
CA LEU A 269 -7.18 -11.17 6.41
C LEU A 269 -6.79 -12.65 6.54
N GLU A 270 -6.81 -13.41 5.45
CA GLU A 270 -6.35 -14.80 5.47
C GLU A 270 -4.85 -14.93 5.73
N ASP A 271 -4.05 -14.06 5.12
CA ASP A 271 -2.59 -14.03 5.29
C ASP A 271 -2.21 -13.51 6.68
N MET A 272 -2.91 -12.48 7.18
CA MET A 272 -2.82 -12.00 8.57
C MET A 272 -3.11 -13.13 9.55
N ALA A 273 -4.17 -13.91 9.32
CA ALA A 273 -4.48 -15.08 10.14
C ALA A 273 -3.38 -16.14 10.07
N GLY A 274 -2.76 -16.34 8.91
CA GLY A 274 -1.60 -17.22 8.75
C GLY A 274 -0.39 -16.76 9.59
N GLN A 275 -0.04 -15.48 9.52
CA GLN A 275 1.05 -14.89 10.32
C GLN A 275 0.78 -15.02 11.83
N ARG A 276 -0.46 -14.78 12.27
CA ARG A 276 -0.81 -14.86 13.69
C ARG A 276 -0.80 -16.29 14.24
N LEU A 277 -1.03 -17.30 13.41
CA LEU A 277 -0.82 -18.71 13.78
C LEU A 277 0.63 -19.03 14.14
N GLU A 278 1.60 -18.30 13.57
CA GLU A 278 3.02 -18.47 13.87
C GLU A 278 3.46 -17.61 15.07
N LEU A 279 2.98 -16.37 15.14
CA LEU A 279 3.37 -15.39 16.17
C LEU A 279 2.78 -15.70 17.56
N ILE A 280 1.50 -16.06 17.64
CA ILE A 280 0.82 -16.23 18.94
C ILE A 280 1.46 -17.33 19.80
N PRO A 281 1.81 -18.52 19.28
CA PRO A 281 2.53 -19.52 20.07
C PRO A 281 3.88 -19.04 20.59
N GLN A 282 4.60 -18.19 19.84
CA GLN A 282 5.86 -17.60 20.29
C GLN A 282 5.64 -16.67 21.48
N LEU A 283 4.67 -15.76 21.38
CA LEU A 283 4.30 -14.85 22.47
C LEU A 283 3.86 -15.62 23.73
N LEU A 284 3.09 -16.71 23.57
CA LEU A 284 2.71 -17.56 24.70
C LEU A 284 3.93 -18.27 25.31
N GLY A 285 4.85 -18.77 24.49
CA GLY A 285 6.11 -19.37 24.96
C GLY A 285 7.03 -18.38 25.69
N GLU A 286 6.97 -17.10 25.33
CA GLU A 286 7.67 -16.00 26.01
C GLU A 286 6.94 -15.51 27.27
N GLY A 287 5.73 -16.02 27.53
CA GLY A 287 4.89 -15.61 28.66
C GLY A 287 4.11 -14.32 28.44
N ASP A 288 4.18 -13.70 27.24
CA ASP A 288 3.42 -12.51 26.89
C ASP A 288 2.01 -12.86 26.38
N ARG A 289 1.20 -13.35 27.31
CA ARG A 289 -0.20 -13.69 27.06
C ARG A 289 -1.03 -12.47 26.67
N ALA A 290 -0.71 -11.29 27.20
CA ALA A 290 -1.46 -10.07 26.92
C ALA A 290 -1.32 -9.69 25.44
N ALA A 291 -0.10 -9.70 24.90
CA ALA A 291 0.15 -9.46 23.49
C ALA A 291 -0.50 -10.55 22.60
N ALA A 292 -0.39 -11.83 22.99
CA ALA A 292 -1.04 -12.92 22.24
C ALA A 292 -2.55 -12.71 22.11
N LEU A 293 -3.21 -12.32 23.20
CA LEU A 293 -4.64 -12.04 23.23
C LEU A 293 -5.01 -10.80 22.41
N GLU A 294 -4.18 -9.76 22.45
CA GLU A 294 -4.35 -8.56 21.63
C GLU A 294 -4.31 -8.90 20.13
N GLN A 295 -3.33 -9.71 19.71
CA GLN A 295 -3.22 -10.18 18.33
C GLN A 295 -4.45 -10.99 17.89
N ALA A 296 -4.94 -11.92 18.72
CA ALA A 296 -6.14 -12.70 18.40
C ALA A 296 -7.41 -11.83 18.31
N ARG A 297 -7.57 -10.88 19.24
CA ARG A 297 -8.70 -9.93 19.27
C ARG A 297 -8.68 -8.98 18.10
N GLY A 298 -7.52 -8.46 17.71
CA GLY A 298 -7.36 -7.59 16.55
C GLY A 298 -7.86 -8.26 15.27
N LEU A 299 -7.55 -9.55 15.08
CA LEU A 299 -7.93 -10.28 13.86
C LEU A 299 -9.45 -10.47 13.83
N SER A 300 -10.00 -10.85 14.98
CA SER A 300 -11.45 -10.99 15.16
C SER A 300 -12.19 -9.67 14.91
N ALA A 301 -11.63 -8.55 15.35
CA ALA A 301 -12.18 -7.22 15.11
C ALA A 301 -12.20 -6.87 13.62
N HIS A 302 -11.10 -7.11 12.89
CA HIS A 302 -11.06 -6.87 11.45
C HIS A 302 -12.02 -7.79 10.67
N VAL A 303 -12.13 -9.07 11.04
CA VAL A 303 -13.10 -9.99 10.42
C VAL A 303 -14.53 -9.54 10.67
N ARG A 304 -14.85 -9.08 11.88
CA ARG A 304 -16.17 -8.53 12.19
C ARG A 304 -16.47 -7.27 11.37
N ARG A 305 -15.53 -6.33 11.32
CA ARG A 305 -15.65 -5.11 10.50
C ARG A 305 -15.84 -5.43 9.01
N ALA A 306 -15.13 -6.44 8.49
CA ALA A 306 -15.30 -6.89 7.10
C ALA A 306 -16.74 -7.38 6.81
N ARG A 307 -17.39 -8.04 7.77
CA ARG A 307 -18.82 -8.42 7.66
C ARG A 307 -19.74 -7.21 7.69
N GLU A 308 -19.46 -6.25 8.58
CA GLU A 308 -20.22 -5.00 8.68
C GLU A 308 -20.15 -4.18 7.37
N GLU A 309 -19.01 -4.24 6.66
CA GLU A 309 -18.79 -3.64 5.33
C GLU A 309 -19.39 -4.48 4.17
N GLY A 310 -20.17 -5.52 4.50
CA GLY A 310 -20.93 -6.33 3.55
C GLY A 310 -20.09 -7.33 2.75
N ILE A 311 -18.96 -7.79 3.30
CA ILE A 311 -18.26 -8.96 2.74
C ILE A 311 -19.02 -10.23 3.14
N ALA A 312 -19.23 -11.11 2.16
CA ALA A 312 -19.98 -12.34 2.33
C ALA A 312 -19.34 -13.24 3.40
N PRO A 313 -20.14 -13.86 4.29
CA PRO A 313 -19.62 -14.78 5.32
C PRO A 313 -18.78 -15.93 4.75
N GLU A 314 -19.11 -16.40 3.55
CA GLU A 314 -18.42 -17.49 2.85
C GLU A 314 -17.00 -17.09 2.46
N ASP A 315 -16.81 -15.85 2.00
CA ASP A 315 -15.50 -15.32 1.65
C ASP A 315 -14.62 -15.14 2.89
N LEU A 316 -15.22 -14.84 4.05
CA LEU A 316 -14.52 -14.66 5.31
C LEU A 316 -14.35 -15.95 6.12
N ALA A 317 -14.86 -17.09 5.65
CA ALA A 317 -14.95 -18.33 6.43
C ALA A 317 -13.59 -18.78 6.98
N VAL A 318 -12.53 -18.70 6.16
CA VAL A 318 -11.17 -19.12 6.54
C VAL A 318 -10.60 -18.21 7.63
N ALA A 319 -10.61 -16.89 7.41
CA ALA A 319 -10.10 -15.93 8.39
C ALA A 319 -10.90 -15.99 9.70
N ALA A 320 -12.23 -16.12 9.63
CA ALA A 320 -13.10 -16.23 10.80
C ALA A 320 -12.89 -17.53 11.59
N ALA A 321 -12.69 -18.67 10.92
CA ALA A 321 -12.38 -19.93 11.60
C ALA A 321 -11.04 -19.84 12.35
N ARG A 322 -10.00 -19.29 11.70
CA ARG A 322 -8.69 -19.09 12.31
C ARG A 322 -8.71 -18.10 13.48
N ALA A 323 -9.45 -17.01 13.34
CA ALA A 323 -9.60 -16.02 14.41
C ALA A 323 -10.20 -16.64 15.69
N ARG A 324 -11.23 -17.49 15.54
CA ARG A 324 -11.83 -18.24 16.66
C ARG A 324 -10.83 -19.23 17.27
N GLN A 325 -10.17 -20.04 16.44
CA GLN A 325 -9.16 -20.99 16.89
C GLN A 325 -8.05 -20.32 17.70
N LEU A 326 -7.58 -19.14 17.25
CA LEU A 326 -6.55 -18.37 17.94
C LEU A 326 -7.01 -17.84 19.29
N LEU A 327 -8.24 -17.32 19.38
CA LEU A 327 -8.81 -16.87 20.66
C LEU A 327 -8.94 -18.05 21.63
N GLU A 328 -9.51 -19.17 21.18
CA GLU A 328 -9.65 -20.38 21.99
C GLU A 328 -8.29 -20.86 22.49
N HIS A 329 -7.27 -20.89 21.62
CA HIS A 329 -5.92 -21.31 22.01
C HIS A 329 -5.33 -20.45 23.15
N VAL A 330 -5.41 -19.11 23.02
CA VAL A 330 -4.91 -18.18 24.04
C VAL A 330 -5.70 -18.26 25.35
N GLU A 331 -6.99 -18.59 25.29
CA GLU A 331 -7.84 -18.79 26.46
C GLU A 331 -7.53 -20.10 27.19
N HIS A 332 -7.28 -21.20 26.47
CA HIS A 332 -6.96 -22.50 27.07
C HIS A 332 -5.57 -22.52 27.71
N SER A 333 -4.59 -21.83 27.11
CA SER A 333 -3.25 -21.64 27.70
C SER A 333 -3.25 -20.80 28.99
N ALA A 334 -4.41 -20.35 29.47
CA ALA A 334 -4.56 -19.62 30.73
C ALA A 334 -4.88 -20.53 31.93
N VAL A 335 -5.29 -21.77 31.66
CA VAL A 335 -5.78 -22.72 32.67
C VAL A 335 -4.68 -23.68 33.13
N GLU A 336 -3.58 -23.75 32.38
CA GLU A 336 -2.35 -24.50 32.69
C GLU A 336 -1.31 -23.61 33.36
#